data_AF-A0A353NAL7-F1
#
_entry.id   AF-A0A353NAL7-F1
#
_cell.length_a   1.000
_cell.length_b   1.000
_cell.length_c   1.000
_cell.angle_alpha   90.00
_cell.angle_beta   90.00
_cell.angle_gamma   90.00
#
_symmetry.space_group_name_H-M   'P 1'
#
loop_
_entity.id
_entity.type
_entity.pdbx_description
1 polymer ?
#
loop_
_entity_poly.entity_id
_entity_poly.type
_entity_poly.pdbx_seq_one_letter_code
_entity_poly.pdbx_strand_id
1 'polypeptide(L)'
;RQFKEMPGILTGKVRPDYKTCIQISSESALRQMLLPALISVLTPIISGFIFGADFVGGLLVGTVISSIMLALYTANAGGAWDNSKKFIESGMVEGASKGTAAHQSAIIGDTVGDPLKDTVGPSLDILI
;
A
#
# COMPACT_ATOMS: atom_id res chain seq x y z
N ARG A 1 -6.82 8.14 19.93
CA ARG A 1 -7.34 7.65 21.23
C ARG A 1 -6.26 7.72 22.32
N GLN A 2 -5.19 6.90 22.24
CA GLN A 2 -4.16 6.81 23.28
C GLN A 2 -3.50 8.15 23.65
N PHE A 3 -3.09 8.98 22.69
CA PHE A 3 -2.49 10.30 23.00
C PHE A 3 -3.44 11.26 23.75
N LYS A 4 -4.77 11.12 23.59
CA LYS A 4 -5.76 11.95 24.29
C LYS A 4 -6.03 11.43 25.71
N GLU A 5 -6.12 10.11 25.88
CA GLU A 5 -6.43 9.46 27.16
C GLU A 5 -5.19 9.29 28.06
N MET A 6 -4.00 9.23 27.49
CA MET A 6 -2.72 9.02 28.18
C MET A 6 -1.68 10.07 27.73
N PRO A 7 -1.78 11.33 28.16
CA PRO A 7 -0.87 12.41 27.75
C PRO A 7 0.59 12.18 28.17
N GLY A 8 0.82 11.32 29.17
CA GLY A 8 2.16 10.89 29.61
C GLY A 8 2.98 10.17 28.52
N ILE A 9 2.35 9.73 27.43
CA ILE A 9 3.03 9.15 26.27
C ILE A 9 3.90 10.19 25.55
N LEU A 10 3.37 11.40 25.32
CA LEU A 10 4.09 12.46 24.59
C LEU A 10 5.30 12.97 25.36
N THR A 11 5.27 12.87 26.69
CA THR A 11 6.39 13.24 27.58
C THR A 11 7.31 12.06 27.87
N GLY A 12 7.05 10.87 27.31
CA GLY A 12 7.84 9.66 27.50
C GLY A 12 7.73 9.01 28.88
N LYS A 13 6.84 9.49 29.76
CA LYS A 13 6.64 8.96 31.11
C LYS A 13 5.81 7.67 31.14
N VAL A 14 4.98 7.45 30.12
CA VAL A 14 4.10 6.29 30.00
C VAL A 14 4.39 5.58 28.69
N ARG A 15 4.50 4.24 28.72
CA ARG A 15 4.69 3.45 27.49
C ARG A 15 3.36 3.32 26.72
N PRO A 16 3.37 3.50 25.39
CA PRO A 16 2.18 3.25 24.56
C PRO A 16 1.72 1.79 24.62
N ASP A 17 0.44 1.57 24.35
CA ASP A 17 -0.10 0.23 24.14
C ASP A 17 0.10 -0.16 22.66
N TYR A 18 1.19 -0.87 22.41
CA TYR A 18 1.53 -1.42 21.09
C TYR A 18 0.68 -2.63 20.72
N LYS A 19 0.19 -3.39 21.71
CA LYS A 19 -0.55 -4.64 21.47
C LYS A 19 -1.84 -4.37 20.71
N THR A 20 -2.56 -3.32 21.09
CA THR A 20 -3.79 -2.93 20.38
C THR A 20 -3.51 -2.56 18.92
N CYS A 21 -2.44 -1.82 18.62
CA CYS A 21 -2.08 -1.47 17.24
C CYS A 21 -1.76 -2.71 16.39
N ILE A 22 -0.98 -3.65 16.96
CA ILE A 22 -0.64 -4.92 16.30
C ILE A 22 -1.90 -5.76 16.04
N GLN A 23 -2.82 -5.81 17.00
CA GLN A 23 -4.04 -6.58 16.87
C GLN A 23 -4.93 -6.05 15.74
N ILE A 24 -5.11 -4.73 15.66
CA ILE A 24 -5.93 -4.09 14.62
C ILE A 24 -5.38 -4.38 13.22
N SER A 25 -4.07 -4.23 13.01
CA SER A 25 -3.46 -4.49 11.71
C SER A 25 -3.52 -5.98 11.35
N SER A 26 -3.24 -6.87 12.30
CA SER A 26 -3.22 -8.31 12.07
C SER A 26 -4.61 -8.87 11.74
N GLU A 27 -5.64 -8.50 12.53
CA GLU A 27 -7.01 -8.95 12.27
C GLU A 27 -7.54 -8.43 10.92
N SER A 28 -7.23 -7.18 10.59
CA SER A 28 -7.65 -6.58 9.32
C SER A 28 -6.96 -7.24 8.14
N ALA A 29 -5.64 -7.47 8.22
CA ALA A 29 -4.88 -8.13 7.17
C ALA A 29 -5.40 -9.55 6.88
N LEU A 30 -5.61 -10.36 7.93
CA LEU A 30 -6.11 -11.73 7.78
C LEU A 30 -7.51 -11.77 7.15
N ARG A 31 -8.39 -10.84 7.51
CA ARG A 31 -9.75 -10.79 6.94
C ARG A 31 -9.76 -10.31 5.49
N GLN A 32 -8.97 -9.29 5.17
CA GLN A 32 -9.00 -8.65 3.85
C GLN A 32 -8.20 -9.42 2.79
N MET A 33 -7.22 -10.25 3.16
CA MET A 33 -6.42 -11.03 2.21
C MET A 33 -7.20 -12.14 1.51
N LEU A 34 -8.26 -12.67 2.14
CA LEU A 34 -9.06 -13.77 1.59
C LEU A 34 -9.74 -13.41 0.27
N LEU A 35 -10.34 -12.23 0.19
CA LEU A 35 -11.12 -11.80 -0.97
C LEU A 35 -10.28 -11.72 -2.27
N PRO A 36 -9.15 -10.99 -2.33
CA PRO A 36 -8.34 -10.93 -3.54
C PRO A 36 -7.76 -12.28 -3.94
N ALA A 37 -7.37 -13.13 -2.98
CA ALA A 37 -6.88 -14.47 -3.25
C ALA A 37 -7.97 -15.39 -3.85
N LEU A 38 -9.21 -15.28 -3.37
CA LEU A 38 -10.33 -16.02 -3.95
C LEU A 38 -10.64 -15.54 -5.37
N ILE A 39 -10.59 -14.23 -5.63
CA ILE A 39 -10.82 -13.68 -6.96
C ILE A 39 -9.75 -14.19 -7.93
N SER A 40 -8.46 -14.18 -7.56
CA SER A 40 -7.39 -14.63 -8.45
C SER A 40 -7.52 -16.11 -8.83
N VAL A 41 -7.90 -16.97 -7.88
CA VAL A 41 -8.05 -18.41 -8.12
C VAL A 41 -9.35 -18.75 -8.86
N LEU A 42 -10.48 -18.15 -8.46
CA LEU A 42 -11.78 -18.51 -9.00
C LEU A 42 -12.06 -17.93 -10.38
N THR A 43 -11.52 -16.77 -10.72
CA THR A 43 -11.76 -16.12 -12.02
C THR A 43 -11.41 -17.01 -13.21
N PRO A 44 -10.20 -17.59 -13.33
CA PRO A 44 -9.87 -18.47 -14.46
C PRO A 44 -10.68 -19.77 -14.46
N ILE A 45 -11.00 -20.32 -13.28
CA ILE A 45 -11.81 -21.55 -13.16
C ILE A 45 -13.22 -21.31 -13.68
N ILE A 46 -13.90 -20.28 -13.15
CA ILE A 46 -15.28 -19.95 -13.52
C ILE A 46 -15.36 -19.56 -14.99
N SER A 47 -14.45 -18.70 -15.47
CA SER A 47 -14.44 -18.27 -16.87
C SER A 47 -14.14 -19.42 -17.84
N GLY A 48 -13.27 -20.36 -17.45
CA GLY A 48 -13.00 -21.57 -18.23
C GLY A 48 -14.22 -22.47 -18.40
N PHE A 49 -15.01 -22.69 -17.33
CA PHE A 49 -16.22 -23.51 -17.42
C PHE A 49 -17.37 -22.84 -18.18
N ILE A 50 -17.48 -21.50 -18.15
CA ILE A 50 -18.58 -20.77 -18.79
C ILE A 50 -18.27 -20.43 -20.26
N PHE A 51 -17.03 -20.00 -20.55
CA PHE A 51 -16.67 -19.41 -21.85
C PHE A 51 -15.62 -20.22 -22.62
N GLY A 52 -15.02 -21.24 -22.02
CA GLY A 52 -14.01 -22.08 -22.64
C GLY A 52 -12.58 -21.53 -22.56
N ALA A 53 -11.63 -22.33 -23.04
CA ALA A 53 -10.19 -22.08 -22.89
C ALA A 53 -9.71 -20.83 -23.65
N ASP A 54 -10.25 -20.56 -24.84
CA ASP A 54 -9.84 -19.42 -25.65
C ASP A 54 -10.15 -18.09 -24.95
N PHE A 55 -11.30 -18.01 -24.25
CA PHE A 55 -11.67 -16.84 -23.46
C PHE A 55 -10.70 -16.64 -22.28
N VAL A 56 -10.34 -17.72 -21.58
CA VAL A 56 -9.34 -17.65 -20.49
C VAL A 56 -7.99 -17.19 -21.03
N GLY A 57 -7.58 -17.64 -22.23
CA GLY A 57 -6.37 -17.14 -22.89
C GLY A 57 -6.41 -15.62 -23.10
N GLY A 58 -7.53 -15.08 -23.60
CA GLY A 58 -7.73 -13.64 -23.73
C GLY A 58 -7.72 -12.89 -22.40
N LEU A 59 -8.35 -13.46 -21.37
CA LEU A 59 -8.35 -12.91 -20.01
C LEU A 59 -6.93 -12.81 -19.44
N LEU A 60 -6.11 -13.86 -19.59
CA LEU A 60 -4.73 -13.88 -19.12
C LEU A 60 -3.89 -12.81 -19.83
N VAL A 61 -3.98 -12.71 -21.16
CA VAL A 61 -3.26 -11.69 -21.93
C VAL A 61 -3.67 -10.28 -21.51
N GLY A 62 -4.97 -10.01 -21.35
CA GLY A 62 -5.47 -8.72 -20.89
C GLY A 62 -5.00 -8.38 -19.47
N THR A 63 -4.98 -9.37 -18.58
CA THR A 63 -4.52 -9.21 -17.20
C THR A 63 -3.03 -8.88 -17.15
N VAL A 64 -2.19 -9.56 -17.94
CA VAL A 64 -0.75 -9.28 -18.04
C VAL A 64 -0.49 -7.84 -18.49
N ILE A 65 -1.09 -7.43 -19.61
CA ILE A 65 -0.80 -6.12 -20.21
C ILE A 65 -1.25 -4.98 -19.28
N SER A 66 -2.42 -5.12 -18.64
CA SER A 66 -2.94 -4.11 -17.71
C SER A 66 -2.16 -4.08 -16.39
N SER A 67 -1.85 -5.25 -15.82
CA SER A 67 -1.24 -5.35 -14.49
C SER A 67 0.23 -4.90 -14.49
N ILE A 68 1.00 -5.20 -15.54
CA ILE A 68 2.40 -4.73 -15.63
C ILE A 68 2.47 -3.19 -15.61
N MET A 69 1.58 -2.51 -16.36
CA MET A 69 1.56 -1.04 -16.40
C MET A 69 1.24 -0.45 -15.03
N LEU A 70 0.25 -1.01 -14.34
CA LEU A 70 -0.15 -0.57 -13.00
C LEU A 70 0.91 -0.89 -11.95
N ALA A 71 1.55 -2.07 -12.01
CA ALA A 71 2.59 -2.48 -11.09
C ALA A 71 3.79 -1.52 -11.15
N LEU A 72 4.26 -1.23 -12.36
CA LEU A 72 5.36 -0.29 -12.57
C LEU A 72 5.00 1.14 -12.13
N TYR A 73 3.81 1.61 -12.48
CA TYR A 73 3.34 2.94 -12.08
C TYR A 73 3.28 3.07 -10.56
N THR A 74 2.61 2.14 -9.89
CA THR A 74 2.36 2.21 -8.44
C THR A 74 3.64 2.07 -7.62
N ALA A 75 4.54 1.17 -8.01
CA ALA A 75 5.85 1.02 -7.38
C ALA A 75 6.70 2.29 -7.53
N ASN A 76 6.81 2.83 -8.75
CA ASN A 76 7.66 3.99 -9.01
C ASN A 76 7.08 5.28 -8.41
N ALA A 77 5.77 5.51 -8.52
CA ALA A 77 5.13 6.69 -7.95
C ALA A 77 5.23 6.70 -6.42
N GLY A 78 4.93 5.58 -5.76
CA GLY A 78 5.06 5.47 -4.31
C GLY A 78 6.51 5.59 -3.83
N GLY A 79 7.47 4.98 -4.54
CA GLY A 79 8.90 5.13 -4.25
C GLY A 79 9.39 6.57 -4.43
N ALA A 80 8.90 7.26 -5.46
CA ALA A 80 9.23 8.67 -5.68
C ALA A 80 8.70 9.55 -4.54
N TRP A 81 7.45 9.36 -4.10
CA TRP A 81 6.89 10.14 -2.99
C TRP A 81 7.62 9.92 -1.66
N ASP A 82 7.96 8.66 -1.32
CA ASP A 82 8.75 8.37 -0.11
C ASP A 82 10.15 9.00 -0.19
N ASN A 83 10.81 8.90 -1.34
CA ASN A 83 12.13 9.49 -1.54
C ASN A 83 12.10 11.01 -1.52
N SER A 84 11.06 11.65 -2.08
CA SER A 84 10.86 13.10 -1.97
C SER A 84 10.68 13.55 -0.52
N LYS A 85 9.89 12.82 0.27
CA LYS A 85 9.77 13.07 1.73
C LYS A 85 11.13 12.93 2.41
N LYS A 86 11.86 11.83 2.19
CA LYS A 86 13.20 11.60 2.75
C LYS A 86 14.21 12.68 2.35
N PHE A 87 14.12 13.20 1.13
CA PHE A 87 14.99 14.25 0.62
C PHE A 87 14.78 15.60 1.34
N ILE A 88 13.54 15.93 1.70
CA ILE A 88 13.24 17.08 2.57
C ILE A 88 13.72 16.82 3.99
N GLU A 89 13.53 15.60 4.50
CA GLU A 89 13.93 15.20 5.85
C GLU A 89 15.44 15.18 6.08
N SER A 90 16.23 14.99 5.03
CA SER A 90 17.69 15.06 5.04
C SER A 90 18.24 16.48 4.85
N GLY A 91 17.37 17.48 4.67
CA GLY A 91 17.77 18.88 4.53
C GLY A 91 18.40 19.21 3.17
N MET A 92 18.16 18.38 2.15
CA MET A 92 18.72 18.57 0.80
C MET A 92 17.92 19.56 -0.05
N VAL A 93 16.82 20.09 0.47
CA VAL A 93 15.97 21.10 -0.18
C VAL A 93 16.10 22.42 0.57
N GLU A 94 16.66 23.43 -0.09
CA GLU A 94 16.78 24.76 0.49
C GLU A 94 15.39 25.34 0.81
N GLY A 95 15.22 25.87 2.03
CA GLY A 95 13.95 26.43 2.49
C GLY A 95 12.88 25.40 2.89
N ALA A 96 13.14 24.09 2.78
CA ALA A 96 12.26 23.05 3.28
C ALA A 96 12.96 22.15 4.31
N SER A 97 12.27 21.87 5.40
CA SER A 97 12.78 21.04 6.49
C SER A 97 11.63 20.35 7.22
N LYS A 98 11.94 19.50 8.20
CA LYS A 98 10.92 18.81 8.99
C LYS A 98 9.96 19.81 9.65
N GLY A 99 8.66 19.60 9.46
CA GLY A 99 7.61 20.44 10.02
C GLY A 99 7.22 21.65 9.17
N THR A 100 7.86 21.91 8.02
CA THR A 100 7.39 22.92 7.07
C THR A 100 6.16 22.43 6.29
N ALA A 101 5.44 23.35 5.66
CA ALA A 101 4.31 23.00 4.78
C ALA A 101 4.72 22.06 3.63
N ALA A 102 5.92 22.24 3.09
CA ALA A 102 6.47 21.36 2.06
C ALA A 102 6.69 19.92 2.57
N HIS A 103 7.21 19.76 3.80
CA HIS A 103 7.36 18.45 4.44
C HIS A 103 6.00 17.79 4.70
N GLN A 104 5.01 18.55 5.19
CA GLN A 104 3.66 18.03 5.39
C GLN A 104 3.02 17.53 4.09
N SER A 105 3.16 18.28 2.99
CA SER A 105 2.69 17.84 1.67
C SER A 105 3.40 16.58 1.18
N ALA A 106 4.71 16.45 1.43
CA ALA A 106 5.46 15.25 1.09
C ALA A 106 5.03 14.03 1.92
N ILE A 107 4.71 14.21 3.21
CA ILE A 107 4.12 13.16 4.04
C ILE A 107 2.79 12.70 3.45
N ILE A 108 1.92 13.62 3.02
CA ILE A 108 0.65 13.27 2.38
C ILE A 108 0.91 12.41 1.13
N GLY A 109 1.83 12.83 0.26
CA GLY A 109 2.21 12.05 -0.93
C GLY A 109 2.70 10.63 -0.59
N ASP A 110 3.55 10.50 0.42
CA ASP A 110 4.05 9.19 0.86
C ASP A 110 2.92 8.30 1.41
N THR A 111 2.02 8.85 2.24
CA THR A 111 0.88 8.07 2.76
C THR A 111 -0.11 7.63 1.69
N VAL A 112 -0.21 8.36 0.56
CA VAL A 112 -0.94 7.91 -0.63
C VAL A 112 -0.16 6.82 -1.36
N GLY A 113 1.16 6.94 -1.41
CA GLY A 113 2.08 5.98 -2.04
C GLY A 113 2.23 4.65 -1.31
N ASP A 114 2.08 4.61 0.01
CA ASP A 114 2.25 3.40 0.83
C ASP A 114 1.38 2.21 0.37
N PRO A 115 0.04 2.32 0.27
CA PRO A 115 -0.77 1.22 -0.24
C PRO A 115 -0.47 0.89 -1.71
N LEU A 116 0.02 1.85 -2.49
CA LEU A 116 0.34 1.64 -3.90
C LEU A 116 1.61 0.82 -4.07
N LYS A 117 2.72 1.22 -3.44
CA LYS A 117 4.03 0.57 -3.60
C LYS A 117 4.17 -0.72 -2.79
N ASP A 118 3.49 -0.82 -1.63
CA ASP A 118 3.70 -1.94 -0.70
C ASP A 118 2.54 -2.94 -0.70
N THR A 119 1.40 -2.63 -1.32
CA THR A 119 0.26 -3.56 -1.41
C THR A 119 -0.14 -3.81 -2.86
N VAL A 120 -0.55 -2.79 -3.61
CA VAL A 120 -1.07 -2.98 -4.98
C VAL A 120 0.01 -3.44 -5.95
N GLY A 121 1.09 -2.66 -6.08
CA GLY A 121 2.17 -2.92 -7.03
C GLY A 121 2.72 -4.34 -6.98
N PRO A 122 3.23 -4.81 -5.83
CA PRO A 122 3.76 -6.17 -5.72
C PRO A 122 2.70 -7.26 -5.85
N SER A 123 1.44 -7.00 -5.43
CA SER A 123 0.38 -8.02 -5.54
C SER A 123 -0.10 -8.23 -6.98
N LEU A 124 0.04 -7.22 -7.84
CA LEU A 124 -0.33 -7.33 -9.26
C LEU A 124 0.60 -8.27 -10.03
N ASP A 125 1.87 -8.41 -9.61
CA ASP A 125 2.80 -9.39 -10.16
C ASP A 125 2.41 -10.82 -9.79
N ILE A 126 1.95 -11.03 -8.54
CA ILE A 126 1.47 -12.34 -8.06
C ILE A 126 0.11 -12.72 -8.69
N LEU A 127 -0.68 -11.73 -9.09
CA LEU A 127 -1.99 -11.94 -9.72
C LEU A 127 -1.86 -12.50 -11.14
N ILE A 128 -0.80 -12.13 -11.86
CA ILE A 128 -0.48 -12.62 -13.21
C ILE A 128 -0.07 -14.10 -13.13
#